data_AF-X1FST2-F1
#
_entry.id   AF-X1FST2-F1
#
_cell.length_a   1.000
_cell.length_b   1.000
_cell.length_c   1.000
_cell.angle_alpha   90.00
_cell.angle_beta   90.00
_cell.angle_gamma   90.00
#
_symmetry.space_group_name_H-M   'P 1'
#
loop_
_entity.id
_entity.type
_entity.pdbx_description
1 polymer ?
#
loop_
_entity_poly.entity_id
_entity_poly.type
_entity_poly.pdbx_seq_one_letter_code
_entity_poly.pdbx_strand_id
1 'polypeptide(L)'
;SAKHLLQALPGSVRSVAVLDRTKEPGAQAEPLYLDVMTALAEAFNNGERETLPRVIGGRYGLSSKEFGPDCVLAVFAELNAAKPKARFTVGIYDDVTNLSLPLPENTLPNSAKLEALFYGLGSDGSVSATKNNIKIIGNSTPWYAQGYFVYDSKKAGGLTVSHLRVSEQPIRSAYLISQADFVGCHQLQFIDKYQMAERLKPGGIFLLNTPYSADEVWSRLPQEVQAVLNQKKARFYVINAAKIARECGLAARINTVMQMAFFHLTQILPGDSALA
;
A
#
# COMPACT_ATOMS: atom_id res chain seq x y z
N SER A 1 4.17 17.34 -25.59
CA SER A 1 3.69 18.57 -26.25
C SER A 1 2.19 18.50 -26.43
N ALA A 2 1.52 19.63 -26.66
CA ALA A 2 0.07 19.71 -26.83
C ALA A 2 -0.46 18.75 -27.93
N LYS A 3 0.19 18.72 -29.11
CA LYS A 3 -0.17 17.81 -30.20
C LYS A 3 -0.25 16.33 -29.77
N HIS A 4 0.77 15.84 -29.06
CA HIS A 4 0.80 14.43 -28.62
C HIS A 4 -0.23 14.16 -27.51
N LEU A 5 -0.52 15.13 -26.64
CA LEU A 5 -1.59 15.01 -25.64
C LEU A 5 -2.96 14.88 -26.32
N LEU A 6 -3.24 15.74 -27.30
CA LEU A 6 -4.53 15.74 -28.02
C LEU A 6 -4.74 14.45 -28.81
N GLN A 7 -3.69 13.89 -29.40
CA GLN A 7 -3.73 12.58 -30.07
C GLN A 7 -4.02 11.43 -29.11
N ALA A 8 -3.57 11.51 -27.86
CA ALA A 8 -3.82 10.50 -26.84
C ALA A 8 -5.24 10.59 -26.22
N LEU A 9 -5.96 11.69 -26.43
CA LEU A 9 -7.30 11.92 -25.90
C LEU A 9 -8.39 11.48 -26.89
N PRO A 10 -9.19 10.44 -26.58
CA PRO A 10 -10.27 10.01 -27.47
C PRO A 10 -11.26 11.14 -27.83
N GLY A 11 -11.81 11.11 -29.04
CA GLY A 11 -12.81 12.08 -29.50
C GLY A 11 -14.12 12.04 -28.70
N SER A 12 -14.41 10.91 -28.06
CA SER A 12 -15.58 10.70 -27.20
C SER A 12 -15.46 11.34 -25.81
N VAL A 13 -14.28 11.83 -25.42
CA VAL A 13 -14.08 12.45 -24.10
C VAL A 13 -14.96 13.69 -23.95
N ARG A 14 -15.72 13.75 -22.87
CA ARG A 14 -16.57 14.89 -22.49
C ARG A 14 -16.18 15.51 -21.15
N SER A 15 -15.39 14.83 -20.33
CA SER A 15 -14.90 15.33 -19.05
C SER A 15 -13.50 14.80 -18.76
N VAL A 16 -12.65 15.64 -18.16
CA VAL A 16 -11.26 15.37 -17.82
C VAL A 16 -10.98 15.86 -16.40
N ALA A 17 -10.37 15.02 -15.58
CA ALA A 17 -9.77 15.45 -14.32
C ALA A 17 -8.25 15.48 -14.49
N VAL A 18 -7.64 16.62 -14.20
CA VAL A 18 -6.19 16.77 -14.22
C VAL A 18 -5.69 16.71 -12.79
N LEU A 19 -4.70 15.86 -12.54
CA LEU A 19 -4.14 15.63 -11.20
C LEU A 19 -2.72 16.17 -11.11
N ASP A 20 -2.55 17.17 -10.27
CA ASP A 20 -1.27 17.82 -9.98
C ASP A 20 -0.72 17.33 -8.65
N ARG A 21 0.56 16.94 -8.64
CA ARG A 21 1.29 16.56 -7.43
C ARG A 21 2.07 17.75 -6.85
N THR A 22 1.44 18.93 -6.87
CA THR A 22 1.99 20.19 -6.36
C THR A 22 0.87 21.08 -5.80
N LYS A 23 1.24 22.18 -5.17
CA LYS A 23 0.33 23.25 -4.75
C LYS A 23 1.02 24.57 -5.00
N GLU A 24 0.38 25.44 -5.78
CA GLU A 24 0.84 26.81 -6.03
C GLU A 24 -0.14 27.80 -5.39
N PRO A 25 0.14 28.28 -4.16
CA PRO A 25 -0.76 29.20 -3.47
C PRO A 25 -0.95 30.50 -4.24
N GLY A 26 -2.22 30.87 -4.48
CA GLY A 26 -2.57 32.11 -5.19
C GLY A 26 -2.64 31.97 -6.72
N ALA A 27 -2.17 30.85 -7.30
CA ALA A 27 -2.35 30.57 -8.72
C ALA A 27 -3.83 30.25 -9.03
N GLN A 28 -4.24 30.50 -10.28
CA GLN A 28 -5.60 30.18 -10.76
C GLN A 28 -5.86 28.66 -10.83
N ALA A 29 -4.79 27.89 -11.04
CA ALA A 29 -4.77 26.44 -11.00
C ALA A 29 -3.32 25.95 -10.95
N GLU A 30 -3.15 24.65 -10.74
CA GLU A 30 -1.86 24.00 -10.80
C GLU A 30 -1.32 23.85 -12.25
N PRO A 31 0.00 23.66 -12.43
CA PRO A 31 0.65 23.75 -13.74
C PRO A 31 0.10 22.79 -14.80
N LEU A 32 -0.06 21.50 -14.48
CA LEU A 32 -0.52 20.53 -15.47
C LEU A 32 -1.98 20.80 -15.87
N TYR A 33 -2.82 21.22 -14.92
CA TYR A 33 -4.16 21.69 -15.23
C TYR A 33 -4.13 22.84 -16.25
N LEU A 34 -3.27 23.85 -16.05
CA LEU A 34 -3.19 25.00 -16.96
C LEU A 34 -2.73 24.56 -18.36
N ASP A 35 -1.73 23.68 -18.46
CA ASP A 35 -1.25 23.15 -19.73
C ASP A 35 -2.34 22.38 -20.49
N VAL A 36 -3.06 21.49 -19.78
CA VAL A 36 -4.14 20.68 -20.38
C VAL A 36 -5.30 21.56 -20.81
N MET A 37 -5.71 22.51 -19.98
CA MET A 37 -6.80 23.43 -20.29
C MET A 37 -6.45 24.31 -21.50
N THR A 38 -5.22 24.81 -21.56
CA THR A 38 -4.73 25.63 -22.68
C THR A 38 -4.73 24.82 -23.97
N ALA A 39 -4.15 23.62 -23.97
CA ALA A 39 -4.13 22.76 -25.15
C ALA A 39 -5.53 22.39 -25.65
N LEU A 40 -6.47 22.12 -24.75
CA LEU A 40 -7.86 21.82 -25.12
C LEU A 40 -8.59 23.04 -25.67
N ALA A 41 -8.39 24.22 -25.08
CA ALA A 41 -8.98 25.47 -25.54
C ALA A 41 -8.46 25.88 -26.92
N GLU A 42 -7.14 25.79 -27.15
CA GLU A 42 -6.52 26.06 -28.45
C GLU A 42 -7.03 25.10 -29.52
N ALA A 43 -7.07 23.79 -29.24
CA ALA A 43 -7.56 22.79 -30.19
C ALA A 43 -9.04 23.00 -30.56
N PHE A 44 -9.87 23.41 -29.60
CA PHE A 44 -11.26 23.75 -29.86
C PHE A 44 -11.38 25.01 -30.72
N ASN A 45 -10.64 26.07 -30.38
CA ASN A 45 -10.67 27.34 -31.11
C ASN A 45 -10.13 27.20 -32.55
N ASN A 46 -9.15 26.32 -32.78
CA ASN A 46 -8.61 26.03 -34.09
C ASN A 46 -9.45 25.03 -34.91
N GLY A 47 -10.54 24.49 -34.34
CA GLY A 47 -11.37 23.48 -35.00
C GLY A 47 -10.74 22.08 -35.07
N GLU A 48 -9.64 21.82 -34.37
CA GLU A 48 -9.01 20.50 -34.27
C GLU A 48 -9.82 19.52 -33.40
N ARG A 49 -10.70 20.06 -32.54
CA ARG A 49 -11.70 19.30 -31.77
C ARG A 49 -13.06 19.96 -31.86
N GLU A 50 -14.09 19.14 -32.04
CA GLU A 50 -15.49 19.59 -32.10
C GLU A 50 -16.05 20.07 -30.75
N THR A 51 -15.50 19.57 -29.64
CA THR A 51 -16.00 19.89 -28.29
C THR A 51 -14.87 20.21 -27.35
N LEU A 52 -15.06 21.21 -26.50
CA LEU A 52 -14.23 21.49 -25.33
C LEU A 52 -14.74 20.65 -24.13
N PRO A 53 -14.00 19.61 -23.68
CA PRO A 53 -14.42 18.81 -22.53
C PRO A 53 -14.48 19.64 -21.24
N ARG A 54 -15.36 19.27 -20.31
CA ARG A 54 -15.34 19.84 -18.96
C ARG A 54 -14.04 19.42 -18.25
N VAL A 55 -13.24 20.37 -17.80
CA VAL A 55 -11.98 20.09 -17.10
C VAL A 55 -12.09 20.46 -15.62
N ILE A 56 -11.75 19.53 -14.73
CA ILE A 56 -11.59 19.78 -13.29
C ILE A 56 -10.15 19.54 -12.86
N GLY A 57 -9.70 20.23 -11.81
CA GLY A 57 -8.32 20.17 -11.32
C GLY A 57 -8.26 19.59 -9.90
N GLY A 58 -7.37 18.63 -9.68
CA GLY A 58 -7.20 17.96 -8.40
C GLY A 58 -5.76 17.98 -7.92
N ARG A 59 -5.56 18.17 -6.62
CA ARG A 59 -4.26 17.95 -5.98
C ARG A 59 -4.21 16.63 -5.24
N TYR A 60 -3.10 15.91 -5.39
CA TYR A 60 -2.89 14.63 -4.71
C TYR A 60 -1.43 14.46 -4.26
N GLY A 61 -1.18 13.50 -3.37
CA GLY A 61 0.15 12.91 -3.18
C GLY A 61 1.27 13.83 -2.68
N LEU A 62 0.95 15.01 -2.15
CA LEU A 62 1.93 15.95 -1.59
C LEU A 62 2.70 15.29 -0.45
N SER A 63 4.02 15.44 -0.47
CA SER A 63 4.92 14.86 0.55
C SER A 63 4.69 13.37 0.78
N SER A 64 4.52 12.61 -0.31
CA SER A 64 4.24 11.16 -0.27
C SER A 64 2.95 10.80 0.47
N LYS A 65 1.96 11.70 0.53
CA LYS A 65 0.60 11.33 0.93
C LYS A 65 0.11 10.17 0.06
N GLU A 66 -0.55 9.21 0.70
CA GLU A 66 -1.07 8.02 0.04
C GLU A 66 -2.01 8.38 -1.12
N PHE A 67 -1.89 7.66 -2.23
CA PHE A 67 -2.78 7.77 -3.38
C PHE A 67 -3.13 6.37 -3.86
N GLY A 68 -4.09 5.76 -3.16
CA GLY A 68 -4.58 4.42 -3.44
C GLY A 68 -5.71 4.38 -4.47
N PRO A 69 -6.23 3.18 -4.76
CA PRO A 69 -7.34 3.01 -5.70
C PRO A 69 -8.63 3.71 -5.26
N ASP A 70 -8.88 3.84 -3.97
CA ASP A 70 -9.97 4.63 -3.37
C ASP A 70 -9.92 6.12 -3.79
N CYS A 71 -8.73 6.71 -3.80
CA CYS A 71 -8.51 8.07 -4.27
C CYS A 71 -8.84 8.21 -5.76
N VAL A 72 -8.45 7.22 -6.58
CA VAL A 72 -8.78 7.20 -8.01
C VAL A 72 -10.28 7.04 -8.24
N LEU A 73 -10.94 6.16 -7.48
CA LEU A 73 -12.40 6.00 -7.52
C LEU A 73 -13.12 7.30 -7.16
N ALA A 74 -12.65 8.01 -6.13
CA ALA A 74 -13.19 9.32 -5.75
C ALA A 74 -13.10 10.34 -6.89
N VAL A 75 -11.97 10.38 -7.61
CA VAL A 75 -11.77 11.29 -8.76
C VAL A 75 -12.77 10.97 -9.89
N PHE A 76 -12.96 9.69 -10.21
CA PHE A 76 -13.94 9.30 -11.24
C PHE A 76 -15.39 9.54 -10.79
N ALA A 77 -15.71 9.32 -9.52
CA ALA A 77 -17.02 9.64 -8.96
C ALA A 77 -17.30 11.15 -9.06
N GLU A 78 -16.32 11.98 -8.72
CA GLU A 78 -16.42 13.43 -8.84
C GLU A 78 -16.64 13.85 -10.31
N LEU A 79 -15.87 13.29 -11.26
CA LEU A 79 -16.06 13.57 -12.69
C LEU A 79 -17.48 13.28 -13.19
N ASN A 80 -18.12 12.24 -12.66
CA ASN A 80 -19.47 11.82 -12.99
C ASN A 80 -20.56 12.62 -12.26
N ALA A 81 -20.21 13.45 -11.28
CA ALA A 81 -21.17 14.27 -10.57
C ALA A 81 -21.86 15.26 -11.52
N ALA A 82 -23.13 15.57 -11.22
CA ALA A 82 -23.89 16.58 -11.97
C ALA A 82 -23.21 17.96 -11.90
N LYS A 83 -22.67 18.29 -10.72
CA LYS A 83 -21.94 19.55 -10.46
C LYS A 83 -20.61 19.23 -9.75
N PRO A 84 -19.57 18.84 -10.51
CA PRO A 84 -18.28 18.55 -9.91
C PRO A 84 -17.62 19.81 -9.37
N LYS A 85 -16.82 19.66 -8.32
CA LYS A 85 -15.89 20.67 -7.83
C LYS A 85 -14.88 20.97 -8.93
N ALA A 86 -14.79 22.25 -9.32
CA ALA A 86 -13.81 22.70 -10.30
C ALA A 86 -12.36 22.48 -9.80
N ARG A 87 -12.16 22.58 -8.49
CA ARG A 87 -10.89 22.33 -7.80
C ARG A 87 -11.14 21.42 -6.61
N PHE A 88 -10.29 20.41 -6.41
CA PHE A 88 -10.42 19.48 -5.29
C PHE A 88 -9.05 19.03 -4.75
N THR A 89 -9.07 18.41 -3.58
CA THR A 89 -7.96 17.64 -3.01
C THR A 89 -8.41 16.20 -2.79
N VAL A 90 -7.49 15.24 -2.86
CA VAL A 90 -7.80 13.83 -2.61
C VAL A 90 -6.73 13.20 -1.72
N GLY A 91 -7.15 12.33 -0.79
CA GLY A 91 -6.27 11.71 0.21
C GLY A 91 -6.10 12.50 1.52
N ILE A 92 -6.89 13.57 1.73
CA ILE A 92 -6.96 14.33 2.99
C ILE A 92 -8.42 14.58 3.37
N TYR A 93 -8.65 14.95 4.62
CA TYR A 93 -9.89 15.57 5.08
C TYR A 93 -9.63 17.06 5.26
N ASP A 94 -10.33 17.89 4.47
CA ASP A 94 -10.24 19.35 4.51
C ASP A 94 -11.60 19.91 4.90
N ASP A 95 -11.78 20.16 6.19
CA ASP A 95 -12.99 20.71 6.82
C ASP A 95 -13.03 22.25 6.83
N VAL A 96 -11.96 22.91 6.36
CA VAL A 96 -11.88 24.38 6.30
C VAL A 96 -12.35 24.87 4.94
N THR A 97 -11.68 24.44 3.87
CA THR A 97 -12.03 24.87 2.51
C THR A 97 -12.95 23.90 1.78
N ASN A 98 -13.23 22.73 2.38
CA ASN A 98 -14.16 21.73 1.85
C ASN A 98 -13.82 21.29 0.42
N LEU A 99 -12.52 21.25 0.08
CA LEU A 99 -12.04 20.83 -1.24
C LEU A 99 -11.80 19.32 -1.30
N SER A 100 -11.68 18.64 -0.17
CA SER A 100 -11.42 17.19 -0.13
C SER A 100 -12.57 16.38 -0.70
N LEU A 101 -12.25 15.41 -1.56
CA LEU A 101 -13.20 14.41 -2.03
C LEU A 101 -13.41 13.32 -0.97
N PRO A 102 -14.66 12.85 -0.75
CA PRO A 102 -14.91 11.67 0.06
C PRO A 102 -14.31 10.44 -0.62
N LEU A 103 -13.66 9.57 0.16
CA LEU A 103 -13.06 8.34 -0.35
C LEU A 103 -14.08 7.19 -0.25
N PRO A 104 -14.51 6.60 -1.39
CA PRO A 104 -15.37 5.43 -1.37
C PRO A 104 -14.59 4.18 -0.91
N GLU A 105 -15.32 3.14 -0.53
CA GLU A 105 -14.70 1.82 -0.32
C GLU A 105 -14.05 1.32 -1.63
N ASN A 106 -12.85 0.75 -1.52
CA ASN A 106 -12.17 0.19 -2.67
C ASN A 106 -12.80 -1.16 -3.07
N THR A 107 -13.58 -1.17 -4.15
CA THR A 107 -14.22 -2.36 -4.70
C THR A 107 -13.44 -3.02 -5.84
N LEU A 108 -12.23 -2.54 -6.14
CA LEU A 108 -11.45 -3.05 -7.27
C LEU A 108 -10.82 -4.42 -6.94
N PRO A 109 -10.80 -5.36 -7.90
CA PRO A 109 -10.23 -6.68 -7.67
C PRO A 109 -8.72 -6.59 -7.41
N ASN A 110 -8.26 -7.39 -6.46
CA ASN A 110 -6.83 -7.54 -6.19
C ASN A 110 -6.25 -8.64 -7.09
N SER A 111 -5.21 -8.32 -7.85
CA SER A 111 -4.50 -9.26 -8.74
C SER A 111 -3.20 -9.79 -8.15
N ALA A 112 -2.85 -9.41 -6.92
CA ALA A 112 -1.68 -9.95 -6.24
C ALA A 112 -1.95 -11.41 -5.82
N LYS A 113 -0.96 -12.26 -6.05
CA LYS A 113 -0.93 -13.64 -5.56
C LYS A 113 -0.70 -13.69 -4.04
N LEU A 114 0.09 -12.74 -3.54
CA LEU A 114 0.37 -12.57 -2.13
C LEU A 114 0.64 -11.10 -1.82
N GLU A 115 0.00 -10.60 -0.77
CA GLU A 115 0.35 -9.34 -0.11
C GLU A 115 0.75 -9.61 1.34
N ALA A 116 1.94 -9.15 1.73
CA ALA A 116 2.49 -9.38 3.06
C ALA A 116 2.95 -8.08 3.71
N LEU A 117 2.67 -7.97 5.01
CA LEU A 117 3.10 -6.88 5.88
C LEU A 117 4.04 -7.42 6.95
N PHE A 118 5.17 -6.74 7.17
CA PHE A 118 6.12 -7.10 8.23
C PHE A 118 6.36 -5.90 9.14
N TYR A 119 5.97 -6.03 10.40
CA TYR A 119 6.14 -5.04 11.45
C TYR A 119 7.41 -5.38 12.24
N GLY A 120 8.46 -4.59 12.01
CA GLY A 120 9.78 -4.78 12.62
C GLY A 120 10.27 -3.52 13.32
N LEU A 121 11.33 -3.66 14.10
CA LEU A 121 12.03 -2.57 14.77
C LEU A 121 13.16 -2.04 13.89
N GLY A 122 13.38 -0.72 13.91
CA GLY A 122 14.59 -0.14 13.35
C GLY A 122 15.83 -0.83 13.92
N SER A 123 16.63 -1.42 13.02
CA SER A 123 17.86 -2.19 13.30
C SER A 123 17.69 -3.66 13.72
N ASP A 124 16.50 -4.26 13.66
CA ASP A 124 16.33 -5.72 13.94
C ASP A 124 16.53 -6.64 12.73
N GLY A 125 16.81 -6.05 11.56
CA GLY A 125 17.05 -6.79 10.31
C GLY A 125 15.79 -7.17 9.51
N SER A 126 14.58 -6.78 9.96
CA SER A 126 13.31 -7.11 9.29
C SER A 126 13.22 -6.57 7.86
N VAL A 127 13.64 -5.33 7.65
CA VAL A 127 13.66 -4.71 6.32
C VAL A 127 14.66 -5.43 5.40
N SER A 128 15.85 -5.75 5.91
CA SER A 128 16.87 -6.48 5.15
C SER A 128 16.41 -7.90 4.78
N ALA A 129 15.75 -8.60 5.71
CA ALA A 129 15.14 -9.90 5.44
C ALA A 129 14.05 -9.80 4.38
N THR A 130 13.19 -8.78 4.44
CA THR A 130 12.13 -8.59 3.44
C THR A 130 12.70 -8.24 2.05
N LYS A 131 13.76 -7.43 1.98
CA LYS A 131 14.52 -7.22 0.73
C LYS A 131 15.09 -8.52 0.18
N ASN A 132 15.60 -9.38 1.06
CA ASN A 132 16.08 -10.70 0.66
C ASN A 132 14.93 -11.60 0.17
N ASN A 133 13.76 -11.56 0.82
CA ASN A 133 12.57 -12.29 0.36
C ASN A 133 12.19 -11.92 -1.07
N ILE A 134 12.18 -10.62 -1.40
CA ILE A 134 11.91 -10.13 -2.75
C ILE A 134 12.89 -10.72 -3.75
N LYS A 135 14.19 -10.71 -3.42
CA LYS A 135 15.24 -11.25 -4.28
C LYS A 135 15.08 -12.76 -4.50
N ILE A 136 14.83 -13.52 -3.42
CA ILE A 136 14.62 -14.97 -3.51
C ILE A 136 13.40 -15.27 -4.37
N ILE A 137 12.25 -14.64 -4.10
CA ILE A 137 11.02 -14.86 -4.87
C ILE A 137 11.22 -14.49 -6.34
N GLY A 138 11.82 -13.33 -6.63
CA GLY A 138 12.05 -12.89 -7.99
C GLY A 138 13.08 -13.72 -8.77
N ASN A 139 14.02 -14.38 -8.08
CA ASN A 139 15.01 -15.25 -8.71
C ASN A 139 14.56 -16.71 -8.83
N SER A 140 13.70 -17.17 -7.92
CA SER A 140 13.28 -18.58 -7.83
C SER A 140 11.89 -18.84 -8.39
N THR A 141 11.17 -17.81 -8.84
CA THR A 141 9.83 -17.92 -9.44
C THR A 141 9.71 -17.04 -10.68
N PRO A 142 8.78 -17.34 -11.61
CA PRO A 142 8.51 -16.45 -12.75
C PRO A 142 7.67 -15.22 -12.36
N TRP A 143 7.43 -14.99 -11.06
CA TRP A 143 6.51 -13.95 -10.59
C TRP A 143 7.19 -12.61 -10.37
N TYR A 144 6.43 -11.55 -10.52
CA TYR A 144 6.84 -10.20 -10.17
C TYR A 144 6.81 -10.04 -8.66
N ALA A 145 7.87 -9.46 -8.09
CA ALA A 145 7.96 -9.13 -6.67
C ALA A 145 8.18 -7.62 -6.50
N GLN A 146 7.44 -7.00 -5.58
CA GLN A 146 7.52 -5.57 -5.25
C GLN A 146 7.74 -5.39 -3.75
N GLY A 147 8.63 -4.47 -3.39
CA GLY A 147 8.85 -4.05 -2.01
C GLY A 147 8.71 -2.55 -1.81
N TYR A 148 8.05 -2.15 -0.73
CA TYR A 148 8.07 -0.77 -0.23
C TYR A 148 8.29 -0.78 1.29
N PHE A 149 9.07 0.16 1.81
CA PHE A 149 9.52 0.13 3.21
C PHE A 149 9.22 1.48 3.87
N VAL A 150 8.32 1.45 4.85
CA VAL A 150 7.98 2.62 5.67
C VAL A 150 8.91 2.62 6.89
N TYR A 151 9.58 3.74 7.10
CA TYR A 151 10.45 3.97 8.25
C TYR A 151 9.89 5.06 9.15
N ASP A 152 10.11 4.93 10.44
CA ASP A 152 9.93 6.01 11.40
C ASP A 152 11.00 7.11 11.17
N SER A 153 10.72 8.32 11.65
CA SER A 153 11.69 9.43 11.69
C SER A 153 12.82 9.19 12.70
N LYS A 154 12.61 8.28 13.66
CA LYS A 154 13.61 7.91 14.68
C LYS A 154 14.73 7.08 14.06
N LYS A 155 15.98 7.49 14.31
CA LYS A 155 17.20 6.82 13.83
C LYS A 155 17.38 5.39 14.35
N ALA A 156 16.84 5.06 15.53
CA ALA A 156 16.91 3.72 16.12
C ALA A 156 15.64 3.44 16.94
N GLY A 157 15.23 2.17 17.01
CA GLY A 157 14.10 1.73 17.83
C GLY A 157 12.71 2.19 17.36
N GLY A 158 12.62 2.82 16.18
CA GLY A 158 11.36 3.18 15.55
C GLY A 158 10.67 1.99 14.89
N LEU A 159 9.38 2.14 14.57
CA LEU A 159 8.64 1.14 13.78
C LEU A 159 9.17 1.12 12.34
N THR A 160 9.25 -0.07 11.76
CA THR A 160 9.38 -0.28 10.31
C THR A 160 8.24 -1.16 9.83
N VAL A 161 7.64 -0.79 8.71
CA VAL A 161 6.61 -1.61 8.05
C VAL A 161 7.07 -1.91 6.64
N SER A 162 7.33 -3.19 6.37
CA SER A 162 7.68 -3.65 5.03
C SER A 162 6.44 -4.15 4.31
N HIS A 163 6.20 -3.64 3.12
CA HIS A 163 5.12 -4.04 2.21
C HIS A 163 5.72 -4.89 1.11
N LEU A 164 5.25 -6.12 0.99
CA LEU A 164 5.68 -7.07 -0.04
C LEU A 164 4.47 -7.48 -0.87
N ARG A 165 4.56 -7.35 -2.20
CA ARG A 165 3.59 -7.92 -3.13
C ARG A 165 4.27 -8.92 -4.06
N VAL A 166 3.57 -10.00 -4.34
CA VAL A 166 3.94 -10.99 -5.35
C VAL A 166 2.77 -11.16 -6.31
N SER A 167 3.01 -11.16 -7.61
CA SER A 167 1.97 -11.33 -8.62
C SER A 167 2.50 -12.03 -9.87
N GLU A 168 1.62 -12.77 -10.53
CA GLU A 168 1.90 -13.36 -11.85
C GLU A 168 1.93 -12.30 -12.96
N GLN A 169 1.36 -11.12 -12.71
CA GLN A 169 1.29 -9.99 -13.63
C GLN A 169 2.17 -8.83 -13.15
N PRO A 170 2.60 -7.92 -14.05
CA PRO A 170 3.36 -6.74 -13.65
C PRO A 170 2.64 -5.91 -12.58
N ILE A 171 3.32 -5.69 -11.45
CA ILE A 171 2.74 -5.00 -10.30
C ILE A 171 2.75 -3.48 -10.55
N ARG A 172 1.58 -2.88 -10.70
CA ARG A 172 1.38 -1.42 -10.86
C ARG A 172 0.91 -0.72 -9.59
N SER A 173 0.83 -1.45 -8.47
CA SER A 173 0.34 -0.95 -7.19
C SER A 173 1.38 -0.06 -6.51
N ALA A 174 1.50 1.18 -6.94
CA ALA A 174 2.39 2.19 -6.35
C ALA A 174 1.77 2.87 -5.12
N TYR A 175 1.17 2.06 -4.23
CA TYR A 175 0.48 2.46 -3.01
C TYR A 175 0.69 1.38 -1.92
N LEU A 176 0.45 1.71 -0.65
CA LEU A 176 0.63 0.81 0.49
C LEU A 176 -0.41 -0.33 0.49
N ILE A 177 -0.03 -1.48 1.04
CA ILE A 177 -0.95 -2.60 1.25
C ILE A 177 -1.93 -2.21 2.38
N SER A 178 -3.23 -2.20 2.07
CA SER A 178 -4.29 -1.89 3.03
C SER A 178 -4.84 -3.13 3.74
N GLN A 179 -4.91 -4.26 3.02
CA GLN A 179 -5.32 -5.58 3.50
C GLN A 179 -4.32 -6.63 2.98
N ALA A 180 -3.82 -7.52 3.84
CA ALA A 180 -2.73 -8.45 3.55
C ALA A 180 -3.14 -9.90 3.80
N ASP A 181 -2.59 -10.81 2.99
CA ASP A 181 -2.73 -12.26 3.16
C ASP A 181 -1.84 -12.79 4.31
N PHE A 182 -0.74 -12.08 4.58
CA PHE A 182 0.19 -12.38 5.66
C PHE A 182 0.55 -11.12 6.44
N VAL A 183 0.50 -11.19 7.76
CA VAL A 183 0.99 -10.15 8.68
C VAL A 183 1.98 -10.77 9.66
N GLY A 184 3.23 -10.30 9.63
CA GLY A 184 4.29 -10.70 10.56
C GLY A 184 4.56 -9.61 11.59
N CYS A 185 4.36 -9.91 12.87
CA CYS A 185 4.73 -9.08 14.01
C CYS A 185 6.04 -9.57 14.61
N HIS A 186 7.14 -8.87 14.36
CA HIS A 186 8.48 -9.33 14.78
C HIS A 186 8.84 -8.88 16.21
N GLN A 187 8.07 -7.95 16.80
CA GLN A 187 8.25 -7.46 18.15
C GLN A 187 6.93 -7.50 18.91
N LEU A 188 6.83 -8.32 19.95
CA LEU A 188 5.60 -8.49 20.73
C LEU A 188 4.98 -7.15 21.18
N GLN A 189 5.80 -6.20 21.61
CA GLN A 189 5.38 -4.87 22.10
C GLN A 189 4.59 -4.02 21.09
N PHE A 190 4.57 -4.41 19.81
CA PHE A 190 3.80 -3.71 18.77
C PHE A 190 2.34 -4.13 18.73
N ILE A 191 1.99 -5.29 19.29
CA ILE A 191 0.63 -5.82 19.26
C ILE A 191 -0.36 -4.88 19.97
N ASP A 192 0.09 -4.20 21.03
CA ASP A 192 -0.72 -3.26 21.81
C ASP A 192 -0.74 -1.84 21.21
N LYS A 193 0.14 -1.56 20.25
CA LYS A 193 0.41 -0.18 19.78
C LYS A 193 -0.07 0.10 18.37
N TYR A 194 -0.12 -0.92 17.52
CA TYR A 194 -0.39 -0.75 16.10
C TYR A 194 -1.48 -1.70 15.63
N GLN A 195 -2.41 -1.14 14.86
CA GLN A 195 -3.54 -1.84 14.25
C GLN A 195 -3.07 -2.71 13.07
N MET A 196 -2.39 -3.81 13.38
CA MET A 196 -1.87 -4.76 12.40
C MET A 196 -2.82 -5.93 12.13
N ALA A 197 -3.63 -6.33 13.12
CA ALA A 197 -4.58 -7.42 12.95
C ALA A 197 -5.73 -7.03 12.00
N GLU A 198 -6.12 -5.76 12.02
CA GLU A 198 -7.16 -5.16 11.18
C GLU A 198 -6.75 -5.12 9.71
N ARG A 199 -5.44 -5.10 9.46
CA ARG A 199 -4.85 -5.19 8.12
C ARG A 199 -4.89 -6.60 7.55
N LEU A 200 -5.27 -7.61 8.33
CA LEU A 200 -5.34 -8.99 7.85
C LEU A 200 -6.63 -9.22 7.05
N LYS A 201 -6.50 -9.86 5.89
CA LYS A 201 -7.65 -10.39 5.13
C LYS A 201 -8.32 -11.54 5.91
N PRO A 202 -9.63 -11.78 5.74
CA PRO A 202 -10.26 -12.97 6.28
C PRO A 202 -9.53 -14.26 5.86
N GLY A 203 -9.26 -15.17 6.79
CA GLY A 203 -8.49 -16.41 6.57
C GLY A 203 -6.97 -16.22 6.44
N GLY A 204 -6.48 -14.98 6.54
CA GLY A 204 -5.06 -14.64 6.43
C GLY A 204 -4.20 -15.23 7.55
N ILE A 205 -2.89 -15.19 7.34
CA ILE A 205 -1.88 -15.67 8.30
C ILE A 205 -1.40 -14.52 9.16
N PHE A 206 -1.50 -14.70 10.47
CA PHE A 206 -0.90 -13.78 11.44
C PHE A 206 0.23 -14.50 12.18
N LEU A 207 1.48 -14.06 11.98
CA LEU A 207 2.66 -14.61 12.66
C LEU A 207 3.14 -13.64 13.74
N LEU A 208 3.20 -14.10 14.99
CA LEU A 208 3.70 -13.31 16.11
C LEU A 208 5.00 -13.90 16.68
N ASN A 209 6.05 -13.07 16.72
CA ASN A 209 7.26 -13.38 17.48
C ASN A 209 7.05 -13.06 18.96
N THR A 210 7.11 -14.09 19.82
CA THR A 210 6.83 -13.99 21.25
C THR A 210 7.65 -15.01 22.04
N PRO A 211 8.08 -14.69 23.28
CA PRO A 211 8.71 -15.68 24.14
C PRO A 211 7.74 -16.73 24.68
N TYR A 212 6.43 -16.45 24.66
CA TYR A 212 5.38 -17.28 25.25
C TYR A 212 4.98 -18.44 24.34
N SER A 213 4.50 -19.52 24.94
CA SER A 213 3.96 -20.67 24.22
C SER A 213 2.61 -20.36 23.55
N ALA A 214 2.17 -21.23 22.64
CA ALA A 214 0.88 -21.12 21.98
C ALA A 214 -0.30 -21.18 22.97
N ASP A 215 -0.15 -21.94 24.06
CA ASP A 215 -1.19 -22.08 25.08
C ASP A 215 -1.33 -20.83 25.96
N GLU A 216 -0.24 -20.09 26.16
CA GLU A 216 -0.22 -18.91 27.03
C GLU A 216 -0.52 -17.62 26.26
N VAL A 217 -0.03 -17.51 25.02
CA VAL A 217 -0.02 -16.24 24.28
C VAL A 217 -1.42 -15.68 24.08
N TRP A 218 -2.42 -16.54 23.85
CA TRP A 218 -3.79 -16.09 23.57
C TRP A 218 -4.37 -15.26 24.71
N SER A 219 -4.18 -15.71 25.96
CA SER A 219 -4.63 -15.01 27.16
C SER A 219 -3.93 -13.66 27.39
N ARG A 220 -2.77 -13.44 26.75
CA ARG A 220 -1.95 -12.24 26.89
C ARG A 220 -2.21 -11.20 25.80
N LEU A 221 -2.91 -11.56 24.73
CA LEU A 221 -3.26 -10.62 23.67
C LEU A 221 -4.34 -9.65 24.17
N PRO A 222 -4.33 -8.37 23.73
CA PRO A 222 -5.45 -7.46 23.93
C PRO A 222 -6.75 -8.07 23.43
N GLN A 223 -7.85 -7.79 24.12
CA GLN A 223 -9.17 -8.35 23.76
C GLN A 223 -9.61 -7.89 22.37
N GLU A 224 -9.26 -6.67 21.98
CA GLU A 224 -9.53 -6.11 20.65
C GLU A 224 -8.80 -6.90 19.57
N VAL A 225 -7.53 -7.26 19.80
CA VAL A 225 -6.74 -8.09 18.87
C VAL A 225 -7.34 -9.50 18.76
N GLN A 226 -7.70 -10.12 19.90
CA GLN A 226 -8.37 -11.43 19.89
C GLN A 226 -9.68 -11.39 19.09
N ALA A 227 -10.50 -10.36 19.31
CA ALA A 227 -11.76 -10.17 18.61
C ALA A 227 -11.55 -10.04 17.10
N VAL A 228 -10.58 -9.23 16.66
CA VAL A 228 -10.25 -9.07 15.24
C VAL A 228 -9.75 -10.37 14.63
N LEU A 229 -8.82 -11.08 15.28
CA LEU A 229 -8.31 -12.36 14.77
C LEU A 229 -9.43 -13.40 14.63
N ASN A 230 -10.33 -13.48 15.61
CA ASN A 230 -11.51 -14.35 15.55
C ASN A 230 -12.47 -13.95 14.42
N GLN A 231 -12.82 -12.67 14.33
CA GLN A 231 -13.70 -12.15 13.27
C GLN A 231 -13.15 -12.45 11.88
N LYS A 232 -11.85 -12.28 11.69
CA LYS A 232 -11.14 -12.57 10.44
C LYS A 232 -10.92 -14.06 10.23
N LYS A 233 -11.26 -14.95 11.18
CA LYS A 233 -10.90 -16.38 11.13
C LYS A 233 -9.42 -16.57 10.82
N ALA A 234 -8.58 -15.79 11.48
CA ALA A 234 -7.14 -15.73 11.21
C ALA A 234 -6.47 -17.07 11.51
N ARG A 235 -5.50 -17.45 10.67
CA ARG A 235 -4.57 -18.54 10.97
C ARG A 235 -3.44 -17.95 11.81
N PHE A 236 -3.57 -18.04 13.12
CA PHE A 236 -2.64 -17.45 14.07
C PHE A 236 -1.51 -18.41 14.40
N TYR A 237 -0.27 -17.97 14.18
CA TYR A 237 0.95 -18.71 14.48
C TYR A 237 1.83 -17.90 15.41
N VAL A 238 2.53 -18.62 16.30
CA VAL A 238 3.51 -18.02 17.20
C VAL A 238 4.87 -18.67 17.03
N ILE A 239 5.92 -17.88 17.25
CA ILE A 239 7.29 -18.35 17.18
C ILE A 239 8.13 -17.63 18.24
N ASN A 240 9.02 -18.36 18.91
CA ASN A 240 10.05 -17.76 19.76
C ASN A 240 11.34 -17.64 18.95
N ALA A 241 11.41 -16.64 18.07
CA ALA A 241 12.52 -16.50 17.14
C ALA A 241 13.84 -16.22 17.85
N ALA A 242 13.80 -15.55 19.02
CA ALA A 242 14.98 -15.29 19.83
C ALA A 242 15.57 -16.58 20.45
N LYS A 243 14.71 -17.52 20.89
CA LYS A 243 15.15 -18.83 21.37
C LYS A 243 15.79 -19.64 20.25
N ILE A 244 15.11 -19.75 19.11
CA ILE A 244 15.61 -20.49 17.94
C ILE A 244 16.93 -19.89 17.44
N ALA A 245 17.04 -18.56 17.35
CA ALA A 245 18.28 -17.91 16.94
C ALA A 245 19.47 -18.26 17.86
N ARG A 246 19.25 -18.34 19.18
CA ARG A 246 20.30 -18.75 20.12
C ARG A 246 20.68 -20.22 19.95
N GLU A 247 19.70 -21.10 19.80
CA GLU A 247 19.91 -22.55 19.61
C GLU A 247 20.67 -22.84 18.30
N CYS A 248 20.47 -22.02 17.27
CA CYS A 248 21.16 -22.13 15.98
C CYS A 248 22.48 -21.33 15.88
N GLY A 249 22.96 -20.70 16.97
CA GLY A 249 24.22 -19.93 16.94
C GLY A 249 24.13 -18.57 16.22
N LEU A 250 22.94 -18.05 15.98
CA LEU A 250 22.67 -16.74 15.34
C LEU A 250 22.59 -15.58 16.35
N ALA A 251 22.98 -15.82 17.60
CA ALA A 251 22.86 -14.89 18.72
C ALA A 251 21.42 -14.37 18.88
N ALA A 252 21.20 -13.05 18.87
CA ALA A 252 19.89 -12.42 19.01
C ALA A 252 19.24 -12.00 17.67
N ARG A 253 19.77 -12.48 16.53
CA ARG A 253 19.27 -12.08 15.20
C ARG A 253 18.08 -12.94 14.78
N ILE A 254 16.88 -12.38 14.89
CA ILE A 254 15.62 -13.08 14.58
C ILE A 254 15.29 -13.07 13.07
N ASN A 255 15.97 -12.26 12.28
CA ASN A 255 15.64 -11.97 10.88
C ASN A 255 15.58 -13.23 10.00
N THR A 256 16.58 -14.13 10.08
CA THR A 256 16.61 -15.39 9.33
C THR A 256 15.48 -16.32 9.77
N VAL A 257 15.23 -16.44 11.07
CA VAL A 257 14.17 -17.30 11.61
C VAL A 257 12.79 -16.84 11.14
N MET A 258 12.51 -15.54 11.22
CA MET A 258 11.25 -14.96 10.75
C MET A 258 11.08 -15.09 9.23
N GLN A 259 12.17 -14.93 8.47
CA GLN A 259 12.18 -15.14 7.02
C GLN A 259 11.79 -16.59 6.66
N MET A 260 12.37 -17.58 7.33
CA MET A 260 12.04 -18.99 7.09
C MET A 260 10.59 -19.30 7.46
N ALA A 261 10.11 -18.76 8.58
CA ALA A 261 8.71 -18.90 8.98
C ALA A 261 7.75 -18.31 7.93
N PHE A 262 8.08 -17.15 7.35
CA PHE A 262 7.30 -16.56 6.26
C PHE A 262 7.20 -17.50 5.04
N PHE A 263 8.34 -18.04 4.56
CA PHE A 263 8.33 -18.94 3.41
C PHE A 263 7.57 -20.24 3.70
N HIS A 264 7.78 -20.82 4.88
CA HIS A 264 7.09 -22.03 5.31
C HIS A 264 5.57 -21.82 5.44
N LEU A 265 5.12 -20.70 6.00
CA LEU A 265 3.70 -20.47 6.23
C LEU A 265 2.96 -20.07 4.95
N THR A 266 3.62 -19.31 4.06
CA THR A 266 3.00 -18.84 2.82
C THR A 266 3.07 -19.85 1.69
N GLN A 267 4.00 -20.80 1.74
CA GLN A 267 4.24 -21.77 0.66
C GLN A 267 4.40 -21.08 -0.71
N ILE A 268 4.94 -19.85 -0.70
CA ILE A 268 5.11 -19.03 -1.90
C ILE A 268 6.25 -19.55 -2.79
N LEU A 269 7.17 -20.35 -2.25
CA LEU A 269 8.20 -21.01 -3.04
C LEU A 269 7.76 -22.46 -3.33
N PRO A 270 7.98 -22.97 -4.55
CA PRO A 270 7.67 -24.35 -4.89
C PRO A 270 8.64 -25.33 -4.20
N GLY A 271 8.11 -26.18 -3.31
CA GLY A 271 8.84 -27.30 -2.68
C GLY A 271 10.11 -26.92 -1.90
N ASP A 272 11.03 -27.86 -1.73
CA ASP A 272 12.29 -27.74 -0.94
C ASP A 272 13.21 -26.57 -1.38
N SER A 273 12.88 -25.87 -2.46
CA SER A 273 13.53 -24.62 -2.89
C SER A 273 13.52 -23.51 -1.83
N ALA A 274 12.62 -23.57 -0.84
CA ALA A 274 12.59 -22.63 0.27
C ALA A 274 13.73 -22.82 1.29
N LEU A 275 14.39 -23.99 1.27
CA LEU A 275 15.37 -24.44 2.28
C LEU A 275 16.79 -24.62 1.71
N ALA A 276 16.97 -24.46 0.39
CA ALA A 276 18.23 -24.64 -0.33
C ALA A 276 19.11 -23.39 -0.36
#